data_AF-A0A497NJ55-F1
#
_entry.id   AF-A0A497NJ55-F1
#
_cell.length_a   1.000
_cell.length_b   1.000
_cell.length_c   1.000
_cell.angle_alpha   90.00
_cell.angle_beta   90.00
_cell.angle_gamma   90.00
#
_symmetry.space_group_name_H-M   'P 1'
#
loop_
_entity.id
_entity.type
_entity.pdbx_description
1 polymer ?
#
loop_
_entity_poly.entity_id
_entity_poly.type
_entity_poly.pdbx_seq_one_letter_code
_entity_poly.pdbx_strand_id
1 'polypeptide(L)'
;MGEDSTLPALLTILVADLFFFLFFGVSYPEVFDTILTLLPWEDSVEKAIIVISGLIIAVASSAAIIQISIRKVRELISGEGY
;
A
#
# COMPACT_ATOMS: atom_id res chain seq x y z
N MET A 1 21.17 -8.45 14.38
CA MET A 1 20.93 -7.22 13.59
C MET A 1 19.45 -7.25 13.26
N GLY A 2 18.68 -6.32 13.83
CA GLY A 2 17.31 -6.54 14.32
C GLY A 2 16.24 -6.92 13.30
N GLU A 3 15.44 -7.92 13.68
CA GLU A 3 14.17 -8.30 13.04
C GLU A 3 13.04 -7.27 13.28
N ASP A 4 13.30 -6.20 14.05
CA ASP A 4 12.30 -5.17 14.39
C ASP A 4 12.16 -4.04 13.35
N SER A 5 13.14 -3.84 12.47
CA SER A 5 13.15 -2.76 11.47
C SER A 5 12.35 -3.08 10.19
N THR A 6 11.95 -4.33 9.97
CA THR A 6 11.19 -4.75 8.79
C THR A 6 9.74 -4.30 8.82
N LEU A 7 9.10 -4.26 9.99
CA LEU A 7 7.72 -3.78 10.15
C LEU A 7 7.53 -2.30 9.74
N PRO A 8 8.31 -1.33 10.26
CA PRO A 8 8.17 0.07 9.85
C PRO A 8 8.57 0.30 8.38
N ALA A 9 9.52 -0.47 7.85
CA ALA A 9 9.88 -0.44 6.44
C ALA A 9 8.74 -0.95 5.54
N LEU A 10 8.12 -2.08 5.90
CA LEU A 10 6.95 -2.60 5.19
C LEU A 10 5.79 -1.61 5.22
N LEU A 11 5.50 -1.03 6.39
CA LEU A 11 4.49 0.00 6.57
C LEU A 11 4.73 1.21 5.66
N THR A 12 5.99 1.66 5.57
CA THR A 12 6.38 2.79 4.73
C THR A 12 6.18 2.48 3.25
N ILE A 13 6.60 1.29 2.80
CA ILE A 13 6.39 0.83 1.42
C ILE A 13 4.90 0.76 1.11
N LEU A 14 4.09 0.24 2.03
CA LEU A 14 2.66 0.07 1.82
C LEU A 14 1.89 1.40 1.79
N VAL A 15 2.29 2.35 2.64
CA VAL A 15 1.76 3.72 2.61
C VAL A 15 2.16 4.42 1.32
N ALA A 16 3.42 4.28 0.87
CA ALA A 16 3.88 4.84 -0.39
C ALA A 16 3.12 4.23 -1.59
N ASP A 17 2.87 2.92 -1.58
CA ASP A 17 2.13 2.20 -2.63
C ASP A 17 0.65 2.64 -2.66
N LEU A 18 0.00 2.72 -1.50
CA LEU A 18 -1.37 3.20 -1.39
C LEU A 18 -1.48 4.68 -1.81
N PHE A 19 -0.52 5.51 -1.42
CA PHE A 19 -0.46 6.91 -1.82
C PHE A 19 -0.24 7.03 -3.33
N PHE A 20 0.62 6.20 -3.92
CA PHE A 20 0.83 6.14 -5.36
C PHE A 20 -0.49 5.85 -6.09
N PHE A 21 -1.19 4.79 -5.71
CA PHE A 21 -2.44 4.41 -6.38
C PHE A 21 -3.61 5.39 -6.13
N LEU A 22 -3.80 5.88 -4.90
CA LEU A 22 -4.91 6.78 -4.57
C LEU A 22 -4.66 8.23 -5.00
N PHE A 23 -3.44 8.74 -4.84
CA PHE A 23 -3.12 10.14 -5.13
C PHE A 23 -2.77 10.35 -6.60
N PHE A 24 -1.85 9.55 -7.17
CA PHE A 24 -1.52 9.72 -8.59
C PHE A 24 -2.64 9.23 -9.50
N GLY A 25 -3.31 8.14 -9.17
CA GLY A 25 -4.44 7.64 -9.96
C GLY A 25 -5.62 8.62 -10.06
N VAL A 26 -5.87 9.41 -9.01
CA VAL A 26 -7.00 10.36 -8.97
C VAL A 26 -6.59 11.79 -9.33
N SER A 27 -5.47 12.28 -8.77
CA SER A 27 -5.07 13.70 -8.92
C SER A 27 -4.19 13.95 -10.13
N TYR A 28 -3.46 12.92 -10.62
CA TYR A 28 -2.54 13.03 -11.76
C TYR A 28 -2.69 11.85 -12.72
N PRO A 29 -3.88 11.65 -13.31
CA PRO A 29 -4.16 10.49 -14.17
C PRO A 29 -3.23 10.39 -15.37
N GLU A 30 -2.79 11.52 -15.94
CA GLU A 30 -1.84 11.56 -17.06
C GLU A 30 -0.44 11.08 -16.67
N VAL A 31 0.04 11.46 -15.48
CA VAL A 31 1.34 11.02 -14.95
C VAL A 31 1.28 9.53 -14.63
N PHE A 32 0.17 9.09 -14.03
CA PHE A 32 -0.08 7.69 -13.73
C PHE A 32 -0.08 6.86 -15.02
N ASP A 33 -0.78 7.29 -16.07
CA ASP A 33 -0.80 6.58 -17.36
C ASP A 33 0.57 6.55 -18.04
N THR A 34 1.35 7.64 -17.93
CA THR A 34 2.74 7.75 -18.44
C THR A 34 3.67 6.74 -17.75
N ILE A 35 3.59 6.64 -16.42
CA ILE A 35 4.38 5.65 -15.66
C ILE A 35 3.98 4.24 -16.06
N LEU A 36 2.69 3.99 -16.27
CA LEU A 36 2.21 2.68 -16.66
C LEU A 36 2.46 2.35 -18.15
N THR A 37 2.69 3.34 -19.03
CA THR A 37 3.06 3.13 -20.45
C THR A 37 4.56 2.91 -20.63
N LEU A 38 5.40 3.35 -19.69
CA LEU A 38 6.83 2.97 -19.62
C LEU A 38 7.06 1.48 -19.35
N LEU A 39 5.99 0.81 -18.97
CA LEU A 39 5.93 -0.54 -18.47
C LEU A 39 5.51 -1.43 -19.68
N PRO A 40 6.20 -2.54 -19.98
CA PRO A 40 6.17 -3.22 -21.29
C PRO A 40 4.93 -4.12 -21.50
N TRP A 41 3.73 -3.65 -21.11
CA TRP A 41 2.48 -4.40 -21.28
C TRP A 41 1.86 -4.01 -22.63
N GLU A 42 1.72 -4.97 -23.55
CA GLU A 42 1.17 -4.75 -24.89
C GLU A 42 -0.34 -4.47 -24.88
N ASP A 43 -1.09 -5.03 -23.93
CA ASP A 43 -2.56 -4.93 -23.89
C ASP A 43 -3.05 -3.97 -22.79
N SER A 44 -3.92 -3.04 -23.21
CA SER A 44 -4.55 -2.06 -22.33
C SER A 44 -5.47 -2.71 -21.28
N VAL A 45 -6.05 -3.86 -21.61
CA VAL A 45 -6.91 -4.63 -20.71
C VAL A 45 -6.09 -5.32 -19.64
N GLU A 46 -4.97 -5.93 -20.01
CA GLU A 46 -4.05 -6.58 -19.06
C GLU A 46 -3.45 -5.57 -18.08
N LYS A 47 -3.05 -4.39 -18.60
CA LYS A 47 -2.63 -3.23 -17.79
C LYS A 47 -3.67 -2.85 -16.74
N ALA A 48 -4.94 -2.75 -17.14
CA ALA A 48 -6.03 -2.39 -16.23
C ALA A 48 -6.27 -3.48 -15.16
N ILE A 49 -6.24 -4.76 -15.54
CA ILE A 49 -6.42 -5.88 -14.59
C ILE A 49 -5.31 -5.88 -13.53
N ILE A 50 -4.06 -5.65 -13.92
CA ILE A 50 -2.92 -5.63 -13.00
C ILE A 50 -2.99 -4.42 -12.06
N VAL A 51 -3.33 -3.25 -12.58
CA VAL A 51 -3.53 -2.04 -11.76
C VAL A 51 -4.65 -2.24 -10.74
N ILE A 52 -5.80 -2.78 -11.18
CA ILE A 52 -6.95 -3.02 -10.29
C ILE A 52 -6.64 -4.08 -9.25
N SER A 53 -5.98 -5.18 -9.64
CA SER A 53 -5.59 -6.24 -8.70
C SER A 53 -4.55 -5.75 -7.70
N GLY A 54 -3.55 -4.98 -8.14
CA GLY A 54 -2.59 -4.31 -7.26
C GLY A 54 -3.27 -3.38 -6.26
N LEU A 55 -4.21 -2.55 -6.74
CA LEU A 55 -4.99 -1.64 -5.89
C LEU A 55 -5.79 -2.40 -4.83
N ILE A 56 -6.47 -3.50 -5.20
CA ILE A 56 -7.25 -4.32 -4.26
C ILE A 56 -6.34 -4.89 -3.17
N ILE A 57 -5.17 -5.43 -3.55
CA ILE A 57 -4.19 -5.98 -2.60
C ILE A 57 -3.65 -4.88 -1.68
N ALA A 58 -3.34 -3.69 -2.22
CA ALA A 58 -2.85 -2.56 -1.45
C ALA A 58 -3.87 -2.09 -0.41
N VAL A 59 -5.15 -1.96 -0.81
CA VAL A 59 -6.25 -1.59 0.09
C VAL A 59 -6.46 -2.65 1.17
N ALA A 60 -6.51 -3.93 0.81
CA ALA A 60 -6.69 -5.03 1.75
C ALA A 60 -5.54 -5.11 2.77
N SER A 61 -4.30 -4.98 2.30
CA SER A 61 -3.10 -5.00 3.15
C SER A 61 -3.06 -3.78 4.07
N SER A 62 -3.46 -2.60 3.58
CA SER A 62 -3.55 -1.38 4.38
C SER A 62 -4.56 -1.53 5.51
N ALA A 63 -5.76 -2.08 5.20
CA ALA A 63 -6.78 -2.36 6.21
C ALA A 63 -6.28 -3.35 7.28
N ALA A 64 -5.57 -4.41 6.87
CA ALA A 64 -4.98 -5.38 7.79
C ALA A 64 -3.94 -4.73 8.71
N ILE A 65 -3.04 -3.91 8.16
CA ILE A 65 -2.01 -3.20 8.92
C ILE A 65 -2.61 -2.18 9.88
N ILE A 66 -3.63 -1.45 9.46
CA ILE A 66 -4.37 -0.53 10.34
C ILE A 66 -4.99 -1.30 11.51
N GLN A 67 -5.62 -2.45 11.25
CA GLN A 67 -6.18 -3.27 12.35
C GLN A 67 -5.10 -3.75 13.33
N ILE A 68 -3.95 -4.21 12.83
CA ILE A 68 -2.83 -4.62 13.68
C ILE A 68 -2.31 -3.43 14.50
N SER A 69 -2.19 -2.26 13.86
CA SER A 69 -1.72 -1.04 14.51
C SER A 69 -2.68 -0.58 15.61
N ILE A 70 -3.99 -0.59 15.34
CA ILE A 70 -5.02 -0.27 16.34
C ILE A 70 -4.97 -1.26 17.50
N ARG A 71 -4.79 -2.56 17.24
CA ARG A 71 -4.66 -3.57 18.29
C ARG A 71 -3.44 -3.30 19.18
N LYS A 72 -2.27 -3.07 18.59
CA LYS A 72 -1.05 -2.75 19.36
C LYS A 72 -1.16 -1.44 20.13
N VAL A 73 -1.77 -0.41 19.54
CA VAL A 73 -2.02 0.86 20.24
C VAL A 73 -2.99 0.66 21.40
N ARG A 74 -4.04 -0.15 21.22
CA ARG A 74 -4.98 -0.48 22.28
C ARG A 74 -4.30 -1.24 23.42
N GLU A 75 -3.43 -2.20 23.11
CA GLU A 75 -2.63 -2.94 24.09
C GLU A 75 -1.70 -2.01 24.89
N LEU A 76 -1.01 -1.09 24.22
CA LEU A 76 -0.17 -0.06 24.84
C LEU A 76 -0.96 0.90 25.74
N ILE A 77 -2.18 1.29 25.32
CA ILE A 77 -3.05 2.20 26.10
C ILE A 77 -3.74 1.45 27.26
N SER A 78 -4.08 0.17 27.10
CA SER A 78 -4.76 -0.64 28.10
C SER A 78 -3.83 -1.16 29.21
N GLY A 79 -2.52 -0.93 29.14
CA GLY A 79 -1.61 -1.13 30.27
C GLY A 79 -1.31 -2.58 30.62
N GLU A 80 -1.56 -3.56 29.74
CA GLU A 80 -1.14 -4.96 29.93
C GLU A 80 0.30 -5.19 29.42
N GLY A 81 1.21 -4.31 29.86
CA GLY A 81 2.61 -4.29 29.43
C GLY A 81 3.63 -4.13 30.56
N TYR A 82 3.25 -4.44 31.80
CA TYR A 82 4.14 -4.75 32.94
C TYR A 82 3.52 -5.84 33.81
#